data_AF-A0AAF0EYI8-F1
#
_entry.id   AF-A0AAF0EYI8-F1
#
_cell.length_a   1.000
_cell.length_b   1.000
_cell.length_c   1.000
_cell.angle_alpha   90.00
_cell.angle_beta   90.00
_cell.angle_gamma   90.00
#
_symmetry.space_group_name_H-M   'P 1'
#
loop_
_entity.id
_entity.type
_entity.pdbx_description
1 polymer ?
#
loop_
_entity_poly.entity_id
_entity_poly.type
_entity_poly.pdbx_seq_one_letter_code
_entity_poly.pdbx_strand_id
1 'polypeptide(L)'
;MIYEPPRREKPAVIEERTGLIQFRVVTNDSKPESLVILTGLKNIFMRQLPKMPREYITRLVLDRNHWSMAIVKRGLQVVGGITYRPFPHREFAEIVFCAIASTEQVKGYGSHLMNHLKDHVKKVSPIKHFLTYADNYAIGYFKKQGFTKEVSLPRSVWVGYIKDYEGGLDVFKKRNASNATPSDKVELIVQPSEVPGLRETGWTPEMDELSRRSKRGPHFTAMRHILVELNGHASAWPFVAPVNANDVPDYYTVITNPMDLSTMETKLENNQYETVDDMVKDAQLGTFLR
;
A
#
# COMPACT_ATOMS: atom_id res chain seq x y z
N MET A 1 14.69 22.75 45.57
CA MET A 1 14.90 21.70 44.54
C MET A 1 13.69 20.79 44.59
N ILE A 2 12.92 20.70 43.50
CA ILE A 2 11.73 19.84 43.44
C ILE A 2 12.25 18.44 43.11
N TYR A 3 12.10 17.50 44.05
CA TYR A 3 12.40 16.08 43.81
C TYR A 3 11.28 15.51 42.94
N GLU A 4 11.52 15.42 41.63
CA GLU A 4 10.65 14.62 40.75
C GLU A 4 10.98 13.14 40.98
N PRO A 5 10.01 12.31 41.40
CA PRO A 5 10.25 10.88 41.57
C PRO A 5 10.65 10.26 40.22
N PRO A 6 11.60 9.31 40.19
CA PRO A 6 12.03 8.70 38.94
C PRO A 6 10.84 8.06 38.22
N ARG A 7 10.63 8.42 36.95
CA ARG A 7 9.56 7.86 36.13
C ARG A 7 9.68 6.34 36.10
N ARG A 8 8.63 5.65 36.55
CA ARG A 8 8.57 4.17 36.51
C ARG A 8 8.73 3.70 35.06
N GLU A 9 9.78 2.96 34.78
CA GLU A 9 10.03 2.38 33.46
C GLU A 9 8.88 1.47 33.04
N LYS A 10 8.53 1.50 31.76
CA LYS A 10 7.46 0.66 31.20
C LYS A 10 7.94 -0.80 31.10
N PRO A 11 7.06 -1.81 31.32
CA PRO A 11 7.43 -3.22 31.21
C PRO A 11 8.12 -3.57 29.89
N ALA A 12 7.65 -3.05 28.76
CA ALA A 12 8.25 -3.31 27.45
C ALA A 12 9.75 -2.97 27.38
N VAL A 13 10.20 -1.89 28.03
CA VAL A 13 11.60 -1.46 28.05
C VAL A 13 12.45 -2.44 28.86
N ILE A 14 11.93 -2.89 30.00
CA ILE A 14 12.60 -3.86 30.87
C ILE A 14 12.69 -5.23 30.18
N GLU A 15 11.60 -5.67 29.55
CA GLU A 15 11.56 -6.94 28.83
C GLU A 15 12.50 -6.96 27.62
N GLU A 16 12.68 -5.83 26.93
CA GLU A 16 13.68 -5.73 25.85
C GLU A 16 15.10 -5.77 26.39
N ARG A 17 15.40 -4.98 27.43
CA ARG A 17 16.73 -4.91 28.04
C ARG A 17 17.20 -6.25 28.60
N THR A 18 16.26 -7.07 29.09
CA THR A 18 16.53 -8.43 29.59
C THR A 18 16.55 -9.49 28.48
N GLY A 19 16.31 -9.11 27.22
CA GLY A 19 16.29 -10.01 26.07
C GLY A 19 15.05 -10.92 26.00
N LEU A 20 14.03 -10.67 26.83
CA LEU A 20 12.80 -11.45 26.85
C LEU A 20 11.96 -11.23 25.59
N ILE A 21 11.98 -10.00 25.05
CA ILE A 21 11.38 -9.64 23.77
C ILE A 21 12.45 -9.18 22.77
N GLN A 22 12.16 -9.33 21.49
CA GLN A 22 12.96 -8.83 20.39
C GLN A 22 12.06 -8.21 19.32
N PHE A 23 12.56 -7.16 18.66
CA PHE A 23 11.93 -6.56 17.49
C PHE A 23 12.55 -7.15 16.23
N ARG A 24 11.72 -7.75 15.38
CA ARG A 24 12.18 -8.36 14.11
C ARG A 24 11.42 -7.76 12.95
N VAL A 25 12.15 -7.30 11.95
CA VAL A 25 11.58 -6.90 10.66
C VAL A 25 11.63 -8.11 9.75
N VAL A 26 10.47 -8.51 9.23
CA VAL A 26 10.31 -9.68 8.37
C VAL A 26 9.51 -9.29 7.12
N THR A 27 9.81 -9.99 6.03
CA THR A 27 9.07 -9.92 4.75
C THR A 27 8.77 -11.34 4.30
N ASN A 28 7.91 -11.52 3.28
CA ASN A 28 7.70 -12.84 2.70
C ASN A 28 8.89 -13.24 1.80
N ASP A 29 10.01 -13.58 2.44
CA ASP A 29 11.26 -14.03 1.81
C ASP A 29 11.33 -15.56 1.64
N SER A 30 10.20 -16.26 1.84
CA SER A 30 10.09 -17.73 1.81
C SER A 30 10.91 -18.48 2.86
N LYS A 31 11.49 -17.80 3.85
CA LYS A 31 12.17 -18.47 4.97
C LYS A 31 11.19 -18.97 6.02
N PRO A 32 11.41 -20.16 6.61
CA PRO A 32 10.51 -20.71 7.63
C PRO A 32 10.29 -19.78 8.82
N GLU A 33 11.34 -19.13 9.32
CA GLU A 33 11.25 -18.21 10.46
C GLU A 33 10.37 -17.00 10.14
N SER A 34 10.58 -16.37 8.99
CA SER A 34 9.76 -15.25 8.51
C SER A 34 8.29 -15.66 8.39
N LEU A 35 8.02 -16.82 7.79
CA LEU A 35 6.65 -17.34 7.62
C LEU A 35 5.97 -17.63 8.96
N VAL A 36 6.68 -18.17 9.95
CA VAL A 36 6.14 -18.37 11.31
C VAL A 36 5.74 -17.04 11.93
N ILE A 37 6.60 -16.01 11.85
CA ILE A 37 6.33 -14.68 12.40
C ILE A 37 5.16 -14.02 11.66
N LEU A 38 5.17 -14.03 10.32
CA LEU A 38 4.08 -13.46 9.50
C LEU A 38 2.75 -14.15 9.78
N THR A 39 2.76 -15.47 9.96
CA THR A 39 1.56 -16.24 10.33
C THR A 39 1.05 -15.86 11.72
N GLY A 40 1.96 -15.68 12.67
CA GLY A 40 1.63 -15.19 14.02
C GLY A 40 0.98 -13.81 13.99
N LEU A 41 1.58 -12.88 13.21
CA LEU A 41 1.04 -11.53 13.01
C LEU A 41 -0.33 -11.55 12.35
N LYS A 42 -0.50 -12.30 11.26
CA LYS A 42 -1.78 -12.51 10.58
C LYS A 42 -2.87 -12.91 11.58
N ASN A 43 -2.59 -13.89 12.44
CA ASN A 43 -3.53 -14.39 13.44
C ASN A 43 -3.84 -13.35 14.53
N ILE A 44 -2.91 -12.47 14.88
CA ILE A 44 -3.17 -11.35 15.80
C ILE A 44 -4.06 -10.32 15.11
N PHE A 45 -3.72 -9.88 13.90
CA PHE A 45 -4.52 -8.90 13.16
C PHE A 45 -5.95 -9.37 12.95
N MET A 46 -6.17 -10.64 12.57
CA MET A 46 -7.52 -11.21 12.41
C MET A 46 -8.36 -11.15 13.69
N ARG A 47 -7.72 -11.27 14.86
CA ARG A 47 -8.41 -11.22 16.16
C ARG A 47 -8.61 -9.79 16.66
N GLN A 48 -7.65 -8.90 16.43
CA GLN A 48 -7.67 -7.52 16.93
C GLN A 48 -8.38 -6.55 15.98
N LEU A 49 -8.54 -6.91 14.71
CA LEU A 49 -9.19 -6.09 13.66
C LEU A 49 -10.40 -6.84 13.07
N PRO A 50 -11.48 -7.08 13.85
CA PRO A 50 -12.61 -7.91 13.41
C PRO A 50 -13.39 -7.33 12.23
N LYS A 51 -13.29 -6.03 11.97
CA LYS A 51 -13.91 -5.35 10.82
C LYS A 51 -13.16 -5.60 9.50
N MET A 52 -11.93 -6.12 9.57
CA MET A 52 -11.10 -6.38 8.39
C MET A 52 -11.31 -7.83 7.93
N PRO A 53 -11.60 -8.09 6.63
CA PRO A 53 -11.75 -9.45 6.12
C PRO A 53 -10.49 -10.29 6.32
N ARG A 54 -10.66 -11.58 6.62
CA ARG A 54 -9.55 -12.49 6.94
C ARG A 54 -8.64 -12.71 5.73
N GLU A 55 -9.23 -12.87 4.56
CA GLU A 55 -8.56 -13.03 3.28
C GLU A 55 -7.74 -11.78 2.96
N TYR A 56 -8.33 -10.61 3.24
CA TYR A 56 -7.68 -9.32 3.04
C TYR A 56 -6.43 -9.16 3.92
N ILE A 57 -6.53 -9.48 5.22
CA ILE A 57 -5.38 -9.47 6.14
C ILE A 57 -4.30 -10.43 5.66
N THR A 58 -4.69 -11.67 5.33
CA THR A 58 -3.75 -12.71 4.86
C THR A 58 -2.99 -12.26 3.63
N ARG A 59 -3.73 -11.72 2.64
CA ARG A 59 -3.17 -11.28 1.37
C ARG A 59 -2.12 -10.19 1.57
N LEU A 60 -2.37 -9.21 2.44
CA LEU A 60 -1.42 -8.11 2.66
C LEU A 60 -0.26 -8.46 3.57
N VAL A 61 -0.49 -9.25 4.63
CA VAL A 61 0.61 -9.69 5.52
C VAL A 61 1.60 -10.58 4.77
N LEU A 62 1.13 -11.41 3.82
CA LEU A 62 1.97 -12.30 3.03
C LEU A 62 2.40 -11.68 1.68
N ASP A 63 2.03 -10.45 1.37
CA ASP A 63 2.44 -9.76 0.16
C ASP A 63 3.93 -9.39 0.24
N ARG A 64 4.70 -9.69 -0.82
CA ARG A 64 6.15 -9.44 -0.85
C ARG A 64 6.54 -7.96 -0.84
N ASN A 65 5.62 -7.07 -1.20
CA ASN A 65 5.82 -5.62 -1.13
C ASN A 65 5.50 -5.04 0.25
N HIS A 66 5.03 -5.87 1.19
CA HIS A 66 4.73 -5.47 2.55
C HIS A 66 5.79 -6.00 3.50
N TRP A 67 6.11 -5.15 4.47
CA TRP A 67 7.09 -5.41 5.50
C TRP A 67 6.36 -5.44 6.83
N SER A 68 6.78 -6.32 7.73
CA SER A 68 6.19 -6.39 9.06
C SER A 68 7.27 -6.28 10.12
N MET A 69 7.10 -5.32 11.03
CA MET A 69 7.85 -5.29 12.28
C MET A 69 7.06 -6.03 13.35
N ALA A 70 7.62 -7.12 13.87
CA ALA A 70 7.03 -7.96 14.89
C ALA A 70 7.75 -7.82 16.23
N ILE A 71 7.00 -7.89 17.32
CA ILE A 71 7.51 -8.20 18.65
C ILE A 71 7.44 -9.71 18.81
N VAL A 72 8.60 -10.34 19.01
CA VAL A 72 8.68 -11.76 19.35
C VAL A 72 9.15 -11.93 20.78
N LYS A 73 8.62 -12.93 21.47
CA LYS A 73 8.93 -13.27 22.86
C LYS A 73 9.33 -14.74 22.93
N ARG A 74 10.30 -15.08 23.79
CA ARG A 74 10.70 -16.48 24.09
C ARG A 74 10.81 -17.37 22.82
N GLY A 75 11.63 -16.95 21.86
CA GLY A 75 11.75 -17.59 20.56
C GLY A 75 10.95 -16.84 19.49
N LEU A 76 10.02 -17.53 18.81
CA LEU A 76 9.23 -16.98 17.69
C LEU A 76 7.78 -16.64 18.08
N GLN A 77 7.44 -16.58 19.38
CA GLN A 77 6.08 -16.26 19.80
C GLN A 77 5.77 -14.79 19.52
N VAL A 78 4.87 -14.53 18.58
CA VAL A 78 4.49 -13.17 18.21
C VAL A 78 3.54 -12.57 19.25
N VAL A 79 3.87 -11.37 19.73
CA VAL A 79 3.10 -10.60 20.72
C VAL A 79 2.31 -9.47 20.07
N GLY A 80 2.79 -8.96 18.94
CA GLY A 80 2.17 -7.88 18.19
C GLY A 80 3.05 -7.42 17.05
N GLY A 81 2.56 -6.50 16.23
CA GLY A 81 3.35 -5.95 15.14
C GLY A 81 2.65 -4.88 14.33
N ILE A 82 3.43 -4.29 13.44
CA ILE A 82 2.99 -3.34 12.43
C ILE A 82 3.33 -3.91 11.06
N THR A 83 2.35 -3.98 10.16
CA THR A 83 2.59 -4.25 8.73
C THR A 83 2.49 -2.94 7.97
N TYR A 84 3.48 -2.63 7.15
CA TYR A 84 3.57 -1.41 6.38
C TYR A 84 4.08 -1.69 4.96
N ARG A 85 3.74 -0.80 4.03
CA ARG A 85 4.19 -0.82 2.64
C ARG A 85 5.09 0.40 2.39
N PRO A 86 6.40 0.21 2.18
CA PRO A 86 7.30 1.32 1.89
C PRO A 86 7.17 1.82 0.45
N PHE A 87 7.25 3.13 0.24
CA PHE A 87 7.38 3.78 -1.07
C PHE A 87 8.63 4.67 -1.10
N PRO A 88 9.84 4.08 -1.22
CA PRO A 88 11.10 4.82 -1.06
C PRO A 88 11.24 6.01 -2.02
N HIS A 89 10.84 5.84 -3.28
CA HIS A 89 10.88 6.90 -4.30
C HIS A 89 9.96 8.10 -4.00
N ARG A 90 9.00 7.93 -3.10
CA ARG A 90 8.00 8.93 -2.71
C ARG A 90 8.18 9.39 -1.26
N GLU A 91 9.24 8.92 -0.60
CA GLU A 91 9.63 9.26 0.77
C GLU A 91 8.53 9.01 1.82
N PHE A 92 7.58 8.10 1.56
CA PHE A 92 6.54 7.73 2.52
C PHE A 92 6.36 6.21 2.67
N ALA A 93 5.73 5.79 3.76
CA ALA A 93 5.25 4.42 3.96
C ALA A 93 3.80 4.41 4.43
N GLU A 94 3.03 3.45 3.93
CA GLU A 94 1.66 3.18 4.36
C GLU A 94 1.69 2.17 5.51
N ILE A 95 1.22 2.52 6.70
CA ILE A 95 0.93 1.54 7.76
C ILE A 95 -0.43 0.93 7.44
N VAL A 96 -0.43 -0.37 7.21
CA VAL A 96 -1.61 -1.14 6.80
C VAL A 96 -2.30 -1.74 8.01
N PHE A 97 -1.53 -2.36 8.92
CA PHE A 97 -2.04 -2.96 10.14
C PHE A 97 -1.16 -2.61 11.33
N CYS A 98 -1.77 -2.37 12.49
CA CYS A 98 -1.07 -2.14 13.74
C CYS A 98 -1.89 -2.77 14.87
N ALA A 99 -1.36 -3.78 15.55
CA ALA A 99 -2.06 -4.44 16.65
C ALA A 99 -1.10 -5.13 17.62
N ILE A 100 -1.52 -5.18 18.88
CA ILE A 100 -0.88 -5.94 19.96
C ILE A 100 -1.90 -6.96 20.47
N ALA A 101 -1.46 -8.19 20.75
CA ALA A 101 -2.32 -9.21 21.34
C ALA A 101 -2.96 -8.70 22.64
N SER A 102 -4.26 -8.95 22.82
CA SER A 102 -5.04 -8.43 23.96
C SER A 102 -4.41 -8.74 25.33
N THR A 103 -3.83 -9.93 25.49
CA THR A 103 -3.15 -10.37 26.73
C THR A 103 -1.87 -9.57 27.05
N GLU A 104 -1.36 -8.81 26.09
CA GLU A 104 -0.08 -8.11 26.18
C GLU A 104 -0.26 -6.58 26.04
N GLN A 105 -1.50 -6.09 25.90
CA GLN A 105 -1.80 -4.67 25.87
C GLN A 105 -1.51 -3.98 27.21
N VAL A 106 -1.47 -2.65 27.21
CA VAL A 106 -1.22 -1.79 28.40
C VAL A 106 0.21 -1.89 28.99
N LYS A 107 1.05 -2.83 28.52
CA LYS A 107 2.48 -2.95 28.89
C LYS A 107 3.43 -1.97 28.21
N GLY A 108 2.90 -1.14 27.30
CA GLY A 108 3.66 -0.15 26.54
C GLY A 108 4.18 -0.63 25.17
N TYR A 109 3.90 -1.86 24.77
CA TYR A 109 4.40 -2.44 23.50
C TYR A 109 4.04 -1.63 22.26
N GLY A 110 2.82 -1.09 22.17
CA GLY A 110 2.41 -0.32 20.98
C GLY A 110 3.31 0.88 20.72
N SER A 111 3.54 1.71 21.74
CA SER A 111 4.43 2.86 21.61
C SER A 111 5.88 2.44 21.36
N HIS A 112 6.34 1.37 22.01
CA HIS A 112 7.70 0.87 21.82
C HIS A 112 7.92 0.37 20.39
N LEU A 113 6.94 -0.35 19.85
CA LEU A 113 6.91 -0.84 18.47
C LEU A 113 6.92 0.29 17.45
N MET A 114 6.13 1.35 17.67
CA MET A 114 6.12 2.50 16.77
C MET A 114 7.46 3.24 16.78
N ASN A 115 8.11 3.36 17.93
CA ASN A 115 9.44 3.97 18.03
C ASN A 115 10.48 3.16 17.27
N HIS A 116 10.53 1.85 17.51
CA HIS A 116 11.40 0.93 16.77
C HIS A 116 11.15 1.00 15.26
N LEU A 117 9.89 1.07 14.84
CA LEU A 117 9.53 1.23 13.43
C LEU A 117 10.09 2.52 12.83
N LYS A 118 9.90 3.65 13.51
CA LYS A 118 10.42 4.95 13.07
C LYS A 118 11.93 4.95 12.96
N ASP A 119 12.62 4.42 13.97
CA ASP A 119 14.08 4.37 14.00
C ASP A 119 14.64 3.44 12.91
N HIS A 120 14.01 2.28 12.72
CA HIS A 120 14.37 1.36 11.65
C HIS A 120 14.21 1.99 10.28
N VAL A 121 13.02 2.53 9.97
CA VAL A 121 12.71 3.09 8.64
C VAL A 121 13.60 4.28 8.31
N LYS A 122 13.88 5.16 9.28
CA LYS A 122 14.84 6.28 9.13
C LYS A 122 16.26 5.79 8.83
N LYS A 123 16.67 4.67 9.41
CA LYS A 123 18.02 4.12 9.24
C LYS A 123 18.21 3.43 7.88
N VAL A 124 17.19 2.72 7.40
CA VAL A 124 17.31 1.85 6.22
C VAL A 124 16.73 2.43 4.93
N SER A 125 16.02 3.57 4.99
CA SER A 125 15.31 4.11 3.84
C SER A 125 15.21 5.64 3.87
N PRO A 126 14.98 6.28 2.71
CA PRO A 126 14.75 7.73 2.64
C PRO A 126 13.32 8.13 3.08
N ILE A 127 12.54 7.22 3.66
CA ILE A 127 11.17 7.48 4.06
C ILE A 127 11.13 8.46 5.22
N LYS A 128 10.35 9.53 5.05
CA LYS A 128 10.15 10.61 6.02
C LYS A 128 8.74 10.61 6.59
N HIS A 129 7.76 10.11 5.84
CA HIS A 129 6.35 10.20 6.19
C HIS A 129 5.72 8.81 6.40
N PHE A 130 4.83 8.71 7.39
CA PHE A 130 3.93 7.56 7.53
C PHE A 130 2.50 8.02 7.27
N LEU A 131 1.79 7.28 6.43
CA LEU A 131 0.36 7.43 6.20
C LEU A 131 -0.36 6.18 6.70
N THR A 132 -1.55 6.31 7.25
CA THR A 132 -2.35 5.17 7.66
C THR A 132 -3.83 5.52 7.63
N TYR A 133 -4.66 4.51 7.43
CA TYR A 133 -6.07 4.62 7.78
C TYR A 133 -6.25 4.11 9.21
N ALA A 134 -6.79 4.95 10.09
CA ALA A 134 -7.00 4.60 11.49
C ALA A 134 -8.48 4.50 11.80
N ASP A 135 -8.89 3.42 12.48
CA ASP A 135 -10.24 3.33 13.02
C ASP A 135 -10.45 4.31 14.18
N ASN A 136 -11.71 4.55 14.57
CA ASN A 136 -12.03 5.54 15.61
C ASN A 136 -11.42 5.20 16.97
N TYR A 137 -11.22 3.93 17.27
CA TYR A 137 -10.63 3.46 18.51
C TYR A 137 -9.10 3.64 18.54
N ALA A 138 -8.46 3.68 17.38
CA ALA A 138 -7.02 3.82 17.20
C ALA A 138 -6.54 5.27 17.05
N ILE A 139 -7.44 6.23 16.74
CA ILE A 139 -7.07 7.65 16.60
C ILE A 139 -6.30 8.16 17.82
N GLY A 140 -6.77 7.84 19.04
CA GLY A 140 -6.11 8.26 20.27
C GLY A 140 -4.70 7.68 20.44
N TYR A 141 -4.48 6.46 19.95
CA TYR A 141 -3.16 5.83 19.93
C TYR A 141 -2.23 6.55 18.95
N PHE A 142 -2.65 6.73 17.69
CA PHE A 142 -1.84 7.37 16.66
C PHE A 142 -1.53 8.83 16.99
N LYS A 143 -2.49 9.58 17.54
CA LYS A 143 -2.25 10.95 18.04
C LYS A 143 -1.14 10.98 19.09
N LYS A 144 -1.12 10.03 20.03
CA LYS A 144 -0.02 9.91 21.02
C LYS A 144 1.31 9.51 20.39
N GLN A 145 1.30 8.88 19.22
CA GLN A 145 2.49 8.58 18.44
C GLN A 145 2.91 9.74 17.51
N GLY A 146 2.29 10.92 17.62
CA GLY A 146 2.67 12.10 16.86
C GLY A 146 2.10 12.17 15.45
N PHE A 147 0.96 11.51 15.21
CA PHE A 147 0.21 11.63 13.96
C PHE A 147 -0.92 12.68 14.11
N THR A 148 -1.19 13.48 13.06
CA THR A 148 -2.29 14.48 13.02
C THR A 148 -3.35 14.13 11.98
N LYS A 149 -4.45 14.88 11.82
CA LYS A 149 -5.47 14.60 10.77
C LYS A 149 -5.24 15.34 9.44
N GLU A 150 -4.27 16.25 9.39
CA GLU A 150 -3.99 17.10 8.23
C GLU A 150 -2.85 16.48 7.42
N VAL A 151 -2.86 16.60 6.08
CA VAL A 151 -1.82 16.03 5.21
C VAL A 151 -1.15 17.15 4.40
N SER A 152 0.09 17.47 4.74
CA SER A 152 1.01 18.37 4.05
C SER A 152 1.64 17.74 2.81
N LEU A 153 1.73 16.40 2.77
CA LEU A 153 2.28 15.72 1.60
C LEU A 153 1.37 15.97 0.39
N PRO A 154 1.90 16.50 -0.72
CA PRO A 154 1.07 16.83 -1.88
C PRO A 154 0.28 15.61 -2.34
N ARG A 155 -1.01 15.81 -2.65
CA ARG A 155 -1.91 14.73 -3.10
C ARG A 155 -1.31 13.90 -4.24
N SER A 156 -0.57 14.53 -5.16
CA SER A 156 0.12 13.85 -6.28
C SER A 156 1.16 12.81 -5.84
N VAL A 157 1.66 12.88 -4.60
CA VAL A 157 2.66 11.95 -4.07
C VAL A 157 2.02 10.65 -3.59
N TRP A 158 0.82 10.71 -2.99
CA TRP A 158 0.24 9.56 -2.28
C TRP A 158 -1.11 9.06 -2.84
N VAL A 159 -1.88 9.91 -3.51
CA VAL A 159 -3.19 9.52 -4.08
C VAL A 159 -2.99 8.43 -5.14
N GLY A 160 -3.77 7.35 -5.03
CA GLY A 160 -3.68 6.17 -5.89
C GLY A 160 -2.57 5.17 -5.52
N TYR A 161 -1.73 5.48 -4.54
CA TYR A 161 -0.66 4.58 -4.05
C TYR A 161 -1.00 3.94 -2.72
N ILE A 162 -1.59 4.71 -1.81
CA ILE A 162 -2.21 4.16 -0.61
C ILE A 162 -3.50 3.46 -0.99
N LYS A 163 -3.82 2.35 -0.33
CA LYS A 163 -5.09 1.68 -0.59
C LYS A 163 -6.20 2.51 0.02
N ASP A 164 -6.96 3.18 -0.84
CA ASP A 164 -8.19 3.86 -0.44
C ASP A 164 -9.15 2.79 0.13
N TYR A 165 -9.26 2.72 1.44
CA TYR A 165 -10.26 1.89 2.11
C TYR A 165 -11.57 2.66 2.17
N GLU A 166 -12.16 3.10 1.07
CA GLU A 166 -13.29 4.02 1.23
C GLU A 166 -14.46 3.82 0.26
N GLY A 167 -15.66 3.82 0.84
CA GLY A 167 -16.76 4.63 0.29
C GLY A 167 -16.47 6.12 0.45
N GLY A 168 -15.36 6.61 -0.13
CA GLY A 168 -14.82 7.93 0.15
C GLY A 168 -13.56 8.23 -0.63
N LEU A 169 -13.71 8.44 -1.94
CA LEU A 169 -13.11 9.60 -2.58
C LEU A 169 -13.67 9.76 -4.00
N ASP A 170 -14.96 10.10 -4.11
CA ASP A 170 -15.50 10.62 -5.38
C ASP A 170 -15.91 12.10 -5.30
N VAL A 171 -15.60 12.80 -4.20
CA VAL A 171 -16.10 14.18 -3.99
C VAL A 171 -15.06 15.28 -4.30
N PHE A 172 -13.79 14.98 -4.58
CA PHE A 172 -12.80 16.03 -4.86
C PHE A 172 -12.50 16.23 -6.35
N LYS A 173 -13.56 16.39 -7.15
CA LYS A 173 -13.52 17.26 -8.33
C LYS A 173 -14.11 18.63 -7.93
N LYS A 174 -13.23 19.60 -7.66
CA LYS A 174 -13.40 21.08 -7.64
C LYS A 174 -13.04 21.74 -6.29
N ARG A 175 -11.84 22.34 -6.20
CA ARG A 175 -11.58 23.80 -6.05
C ARG A 175 -10.14 24.09 -5.61
N ASN A 176 -9.66 25.26 -6.07
CA ASN A 176 -8.29 25.77 -6.12
C ASN A 176 -7.82 26.50 -4.84
N ALA A 177 -6.46 26.57 -4.70
CA ALA A 177 -5.61 27.63 -4.08
C ALA A 177 -5.85 27.97 -2.58
N SER A 178 -4.88 28.29 -1.71
CA SER A 178 -3.51 28.83 -1.82
C SER A 178 -2.75 28.70 -0.46
N ASN A 179 -1.41 28.69 -0.55
CA ASN A 179 -0.34 29.17 0.36
C ASN A 179 -0.36 28.95 1.90
N ALA A 180 0.65 28.22 2.42
CA ALA A 180 1.38 28.55 3.67
C ALA A 180 2.74 27.82 3.77
N THR A 181 3.75 28.47 4.38
CA THR A 181 5.17 28.09 4.56
C THR A 181 5.45 27.14 5.75
N PRO A 182 6.66 26.53 5.83
CA PRO A 182 6.88 25.28 6.57
C PRO A 182 7.55 25.45 7.94
N SER A 183 7.04 24.78 8.97
CA SER A 183 7.89 24.17 10.01
C SER A 183 7.17 23.05 10.78
N ASP A 184 7.89 21.92 10.91
CA ASP A 184 7.79 20.86 11.91
C ASP A 184 6.41 20.25 12.23
N LYS A 185 5.78 19.50 11.32
CA LYS A 185 4.63 18.63 11.66
C LYS A 185 4.60 17.33 10.84
N VAL A 186 4.25 16.22 11.50
CA VAL A 186 4.10 14.86 10.94
C VAL A 186 2.67 14.37 11.23
N GLU A 187 2.06 13.63 10.29
CA GLU A 187 0.67 13.79 9.86
C GLU A 187 -0.03 12.46 9.46
N LEU A 188 -1.38 12.43 9.36
CA LEU A 188 -2.28 11.26 9.10
C LEU A 188 -3.65 11.72 8.51
N ILE A 189 -4.40 10.81 7.87
CA ILE A 189 -5.67 10.99 7.11
C ILE A 189 -6.96 10.76 7.96
N VAL A 190 -8.05 11.43 7.55
CA VAL A 190 -9.44 11.52 8.09
C VAL A 190 -10.33 10.32 7.77
N GLN A 191 -11.48 10.17 8.45
CA GLN A 191 -12.44 9.07 8.31
C GLN A 191 -13.53 9.30 7.22
N PRO A 192 -13.96 8.23 6.51
CA PRO A 192 -15.05 8.29 5.51
C PRO A 192 -16.43 8.72 6.02
N SER A 193 -16.67 8.64 7.34
CA SER A 193 -18.01 8.82 7.94
C SER A 193 -18.47 10.27 8.12
N GLU A 194 -17.63 11.26 7.81
CA GLU A 194 -17.89 12.69 8.08
C GLU A 194 -18.25 13.51 6.83
N VAL A 195 -18.57 12.86 5.69
CA VAL A 195 -18.88 13.54 4.40
C VAL A 195 -20.39 13.77 4.21
N PRO A 196 -20.89 15.02 4.19
CA PRO A 196 -22.29 15.33 3.90
C PRO A 196 -22.60 15.08 2.41
N GLY A 197 -23.61 14.27 2.13
CA GLY A 197 -24.05 13.91 0.75
C GLY A 197 -24.29 12.40 0.54
N LEU A 198 -23.67 11.53 1.35
CA LEU A 198 -23.83 10.07 1.21
C LEU A 198 -25.11 9.51 1.86
N ARG A 199 -25.79 10.29 2.71
CA ARG A 199 -27.07 9.88 3.32
C ARG A 199 -28.23 9.83 2.32
N GLU A 200 -28.07 10.41 1.12
CA GLU A 200 -29.20 10.74 0.25
C GLU A 200 -29.28 9.91 -1.06
N THR A 201 -28.31 9.03 -1.38
CA THR A 201 -28.16 8.52 -2.76
C THR A 201 -28.59 7.08 -3.03
N GLY A 202 -29.20 6.35 -2.08
CA GLY A 202 -29.85 5.07 -2.38
C GLY A 202 -28.94 3.92 -2.85
N TRP A 203 -27.79 3.73 -2.19
CA TRP A 203 -26.79 2.69 -2.50
C TRP A 203 -27.27 1.26 -2.19
N THR A 204 -26.89 0.27 -3.03
CA THR A 204 -27.25 -1.16 -2.87
C THR A 204 -26.05 -2.13 -2.88
N PRO A 205 -26.18 -3.33 -2.28
CA PRO A 205 -25.08 -4.30 -2.11
C PRO A 205 -24.48 -4.87 -3.41
N GLU A 206 -25.21 -4.87 -4.53
CA GLU A 206 -24.68 -5.34 -5.81
C GLU A 206 -23.62 -4.38 -6.40
N MET A 207 -23.72 -3.08 -6.09
CA MET A 207 -22.73 -2.07 -6.51
C MET A 207 -21.41 -2.20 -5.72
N ASP A 208 -21.48 -2.73 -4.50
CA ASP A 208 -20.35 -3.09 -3.63
C ASP A 208 -19.53 -4.25 -4.22
N GLU A 209 -20.20 -5.27 -4.76
CA GLU A 209 -19.57 -6.50 -5.25
C GLU A 209 -18.79 -6.29 -6.56
N LEU A 210 -19.29 -5.41 -7.43
CA LEU A 210 -18.60 -5.02 -8.66
C LEU A 210 -17.32 -4.21 -8.40
N SER A 211 -17.27 -3.42 -7.31
CA SER A 211 -16.13 -2.56 -6.98
C SER A 211 -15.01 -3.28 -6.20
N ARG A 212 -15.32 -4.41 -5.55
CA ARG A 212 -14.38 -5.25 -4.79
C ARG A 212 -13.53 -6.19 -5.63
N ARG A 213 -13.84 -6.35 -6.92
CA ARG A 213 -13.01 -7.15 -7.83
C ARG A 213 -11.65 -6.48 -8.02
N SER A 214 -10.58 -7.28 -8.03
CA SER A 214 -9.25 -6.82 -8.43
C SER A 214 -9.38 -6.12 -9.78
N LYS A 215 -9.05 -4.83 -9.86
CA LYS A 215 -9.01 -4.08 -11.14
C LYS A 215 -7.98 -4.61 -12.13
N ARG A 216 -7.20 -5.64 -11.77
CA ARG A 216 -6.21 -6.29 -12.63
C ARG A 216 -6.54 -7.78 -12.73
N GLY A 217 -6.69 -8.28 -13.94
CA GLY A 217 -6.98 -9.70 -14.21
C GLY A 217 -5.86 -10.64 -13.75
N PRO A 218 -6.15 -11.94 -13.59
CA PRO A 218 -5.17 -12.94 -13.11
C PRO A 218 -3.93 -13.06 -13.99
N HIS A 219 -4.04 -12.66 -15.26
CA HIS A 219 -2.96 -12.75 -16.25
C HIS A 219 -2.14 -11.45 -16.38
N PHE A 220 -2.45 -10.39 -15.62
CA PHE A 220 -1.81 -9.08 -15.75
C PHE A 220 -0.28 -9.17 -15.65
N THR A 221 0.24 -9.91 -14.68
CA THR A 221 1.70 -10.08 -14.50
C THR A 221 2.34 -10.82 -15.66
N ALA A 222 1.68 -11.83 -16.21
CA ALA A 222 2.19 -12.59 -17.36
C ALA A 222 2.19 -11.73 -18.63
N MET A 223 1.09 -11.02 -18.89
CA MET A 223 0.98 -10.07 -20.01
C MET A 223 2.03 -8.95 -19.95
N ARG A 224 2.28 -8.43 -18.74
CA ARG A 224 3.32 -7.41 -18.51
C ARG A 224 4.72 -7.93 -18.80
N HIS A 225 5.02 -9.18 -18.40
CA HIS A 225 6.31 -9.80 -18.69
C HIS A 225 6.52 -9.98 -20.20
N ILE A 226 5.48 -10.46 -20.90
CA ILE A 226 5.51 -10.65 -22.36
C ILE A 226 5.76 -9.31 -23.07
N LEU A 227 5.07 -8.22 -22.67
CA LEU A 227 5.31 -6.90 -23.27
C LEU A 227 6.74 -6.38 -23.06
N VAL A 228 7.33 -6.62 -21.88
CA VAL A 228 8.73 -6.24 -21.60
C VAL A 228 9.69 -7.03 -22.50
N GLU A 229 9.46 -8.33 -22.68
CA GLU A 229 10.27 -9.17 -23.57
C GLU A 229 10.12 -8.76 -25.04
N LEU A 230 8.89 -8.49 -25.49
CA LEU A 230 8.62 -8.01 -26.86
C LEU A 230 9.30 -6.67 -27.12
N ASN A 231 9.20 -5.71 -26.20
CA ASN A 231 9.81 -4.39 -26.36
C ASN A 231 11.35 -4.42 -26.28
N GLY A 232 11.91 -5.43 -25.60
CA GLY A 232 13.35 -5.66 -25.51
C GLY A 232 13.96 -6.39 -26.73
N HIS A 233 13.14 -6.90 -27.65
CA HIS A 233 13.64 -7.67 -28.79
C HIS A 233 14.30 -6.76 -29.85
N ALA A 234 15.39 -7.22 -30.47
CA ALA A 234 16.16 -6.41 -31.43
C ALA A 234 15.34 -5.95 -32.66
N SER A 235 14.31 -6.71 -33.04
CA SER A 235 13.39 -6.37 -34.14
C SER A 235 12.15 -5.59 -33.70
N ALA A 236 12.07 -5.18 -32.43
CA ALA A 236 10.88 -4.50 -31.90
C ALA A 236 10.80 -3.03 -32.28
N TRP A 237 11.93 -2.40 -32.66
CA TRP A 237 12.03 -0.96 -32.97
C TRP A 237 10.95 -0.41 -33.91
N PRO A 238 10.45 -1.11 -34.95
CA PRO A 238 9.37 -0.62 -35.80
C PRO A 238 8.04 -0.52 -35.02
N PHE A 239 7.84 -1.34 -34.00
CA PHE A 239 6.56 -1.54 -33.33
C PHE A 239 6.48 -0.85 -31.96
N VAL A 240 7.55 -0.16 -31.53
CA VAL A 240 7.61 0.46 -30.19
C VAL A 240 6.60 1.60 -30.03
N ALA A 241 6.37 2.38 -31.09
CA ALA A 241 5.53 3.58 -31.07
C ALA A 241 4.60 3.66 -32.28
N PRO A 242 3.52 4.48 -32.23
CA PRO A 242 2.61 4.66 -33.35
C PRO A 242 3.32 5.13 -34.62
N VAL A 243 2.83 4.68 -35.78
CA VAL A 243 3.36 5.11 -37.08
C VAL A 243 3.03 6.58 -37.33
N ASN A 244 4.04 7.36 -37.67
CA ASN A 244 3.85 8.76 -38.02
C ASN A 244 3.25 8.86 -39.43
N ALA A 245 2.07 9.47 -39.53
CA ALA A 245 1.36 9.67 -40.80
C ALA A 245 2.14 10.53 -41.80
N ASN A 246 3.08 11.36 -41.34
CA ASN A 246 3.93 12.16 -42.23
C ASN A 246 5.00 11.30 -42.92
N ASP A 247 5.44 10.23 -42.27
CA ASP A 247 6.48 9.34 -42.80
C ASP A 247 5.88 8.25 -43.69
N VAL A 248 4.62 7.86 -43.43
CA VAL A 248 3.86 6.88 -44.22
C VAL A 248 2.42 7.41 -44.47
N PRO A 249 2.20 8.18 -45.55
CA PRO A 249 0.94 8.91 -45.78
C PRO A 249 -0.32 8.05 -46.00
N ASP A 250 -0.16 6.83 -46.50
CA ASP A 250 -1.25 5.88 -46.76
C ASP A 250 -1.44 4.85 -45.62
N TYR A 251 -0.65 4.94 -44.55
CA TYR A 251 -0.68 3.94 -43.48
C TYR A 251 -2.07 3.79 -42.86
N TYR A 252 -2.70 4.90 -42.48
CA TYR A 252 -4.01 4.90 -41.82
C TYR A 252 -5.19 4.68 -42.78
N THR A 253 -4.95 4.62 -44.10
CA THR A 253 -5.97 4.25 -45.09
C THR A 253 -6.00 2.74 -45.33
N VAL A 254 -4.86 2.07 -45.17
CA VAL A 254 -4.72 0.60 -45.30
C VAL A 254 -4.92 -0.10 -43.94
N ILE A 255 -4.30 0.42 -42.89
CA ILE A 255 -4.38 -0.15 -41.54
C ILE A 255 -5.53 0.50 -40.79
N THR A 256 -6.64 -0.22 -40.70
CA THR A 256 -7.87 0.28 -40.06
C THR A 256 -7.79 0.28 -38.53
N ASN A 257 -6.98 -0.60 -37.94
CA ASN A 257 -6.82 -0.76 -36.49
C ASN A 257 -5.33 -0.73 -36.12
N PRO A 258 -4.69 0.45 -36.13
CA PRO A 258 -3.28 0.57 -35.82
C PRO A 258 -3.01 0.13 -34.37
N MET A 259 -1.95 -0.64 -34.17
CA MET A 259 -1.52 -1.11 -32.86
C MET A 259 0.01 -1.08 -32.78
N ASP A 260 0.53 -0.70 -31.62
CA ASP A 260 1.95 -0.63 -31.31
C ASP A 260 2.17 -0.99 -29.82
N LEU A 261 3.40 -1.30 -29.45
CA LEU A 261 3.75 -1.78 -28.11
C LEU A 261 3.47 -0.73 -27.02
N SER A 262 3.62 0.57 -27.30
CA SER A 262 3.27 1.63 -26.33
C SER A 262 1.76 1.75 -26.13
N THR A 263 0.97 1.56 -27.19
CA THR A 263 -0.49 1.48 -27.12
C THR A 263 -0.93 0.22 -26.36
N MET A 264 -0.30 -0.92 -26.62
CA MET A 264 -0.58 -2.17 -25.88
C MET A 264 -0.20 -2.05 -24.39
N GLU A 265 0.91 -1.38 -24.06
CA GLU A 265 1.28 -1.10 -22.67
C GLU A 265 0.23 -0.21 -21.99
N THR A 266 -0.26 0.83 -22.68
CA THR A 266 -1.32 1.69 -22.19
C THR A 266 -2.64 0.92 -21.98
N LYS A 267 -3.00 0.02 -22.91
CA LYS A 267 -4.18 -0.85 -22.79
C LYS A 267 -4.07 -1.82 -21.61
N LEU A 268 -2.90 -2.42 -21.42
CA LEU A 268 -2.64 -3.30 -20.29
C LEU A 268 -2.72 -2.54 -18.96
N GLU A 269 -2.15 -1.33 -18.88
CA GLU A 269 -2.17 -0.50 -17.68
C GLU A 269 -3.57 0.02 -17.32
N ASN A 270 -4.43 0.19 -18.32
CA ASN A 270 -5.84 0.56 -18.15
C ASN A 270 -6.77 -0.66 -17.97
N ASN A 271 -6.22 -1.87 -17.83
CA ASN A 271 -6.95 -3.13 -17.69
C ASN A 271 -7.94 -3.39 -18.84
N GLN A 272 -7.53 -3.06 -20.08
CA GLN A 272 -8.31 -3.28 -21.30
C GLN A 272 -8.04 -4.65 -21.95
N TYR A 273 -7.26 -5.51 -21.28
CA TYR A 273 -7.07 -6.92 -21.62
C TYR A 273 -7.67 -7.80 -20.52
N GLU A 274 -8.77 -8.46 -20.85
CA GLU A 274 -9.43 -9.41 -19.93
C GLU A 274 -8.71 -10.77 -19.97
N THR A 275 -8.24 -11.17 -21.15
CA THR A 275 -7.53 -12.41 -21.40
C THR A 275 -6.21 -12.19 -22.11
N VAL A 276 -5.32 -13.19 -22.05
CA VAL A 276 -4.07 -13.18 -22.84
C VAL A 276 -4.39 -13.14 -24.34
N ASP A 277 -5.47 -13.77 -24.78
CA ASP A 277 -5.89 -13.80 -26.18
C ASP A 277 -6.23 -12.41 -26.73
N ASP A 278 -6.75 -11.51 -25.89
CA ASP A 278 -7.03 -10.12 -26.30
C ASP A 278 -5.74 -9.35 -26.57
N MET A 279 -4.71 -9.56 -25.74
CA MET A 279 -3.38 -9.02 -25.97
C MET A 279 -2.72 -9.65 -27.21
N VAL A 280 -2.95 -10.95 -27.47
CA VAL A 280 -2.44 -11.63 -28.66
C VAL A 280 -3.09 -11.09 -29.94
N LYS A 281 -4.39 -10.81 -29.95
CA LYS A 281 -5.07 -10.18 -31.11
C LYS A 281 -4.45 -8.83 -31.44
N ASP A 282 -4.22 -7.99 -30.43
CA ASP A 282 -3.55 -6.70 -30.61
C ASP A 282 -2.10 -6.85 -31.06
N ALA A 283 -1.36 -7.82 -30.50
CA ALA A 283 -0.03 -8.15 -30.97
C ALA A 283 -0.05 -8.56 -32.45
N GLN A 284 -1.09 -9.29 -32.89
CA GLN A 284 -1.24 -9.70 -34.28
C GLN A 284 -1.63 -8.53 -35.22
N LEU A 285 -2.40 -7.56 -34.71
CA LEU A 285 -2.75 -6.33 -35.44
C LEU A 285 -1.53 -5.42 -35.66
N GLY A 286 -0.64 -5.33 -34.68
CA GLY A 286 0.55 -4.47 -34.73
C GLY A 286 1.78 -5.10 -35.38
N THR A 287 1.93 -6.43 -35.31
CA THR A 287 3.23 -7.09 -35.60
C THR A 287 3.31 -7.73 -36.99
N PHE A 288 2.20 -7.95 -37.71
CA PHE A 288 2.21 -8.70 -38.99
C PHE A 288 1.74 -7.93 -40.22
N LEU A 289 1.56 -6.61 -40.14
CA LEU A 289 1.19 -5.76 -41.28
C LEU A 289 2.16 -4.58 -41.49
N ARG A 290 3.46 -4.85 -41.34
CA ARG A 290 4.54 -4.01 -41.90
C ARG A 290 5.27 -4.77 -42.98
#